data_AF-A0A9X8YM09-F1
#
_entry.id   AF-A0A9X8YM09-F1
#
_cell.length_a   1.000
_cell.length_b   1.000
_cell.length_c   1.000
_cell.angle_alpha   90.00
_cell.angle_beta   90.00
_cell.angle_gamma   90.00
#
_symmetry.space_group_name_H-M   'P 1'
#
loop_
_entity.id
_entity.type
_entity.pdbx_description
1 polymer ?
#
loop_
_entity_poly.entity_id
_entity_poly.type
_entity_poly.pdbx_seq_one_letter_code
_entity_poly.pdbx_strand_id
1 'polypeptide(L)' 'ARQISARGGELFCELQGDRTLLGGYAHVFLRGTIAL' A
#
# COMPACT_ATOMS: atom_id res chain seq x y z
N ALA A 1 -10.18 5.38 7.90
CA ALA A 1 -9.05 6.29 7.62
C ALA A 1 -9.18 6.81 6.18
N ARG A 2 -8.42 7.84 5.77
CA ARG A 2 -8.46 8.36 4.40
C ARG A 2 -7.06 8.66 3.89
N GLN A 3 -6.70 8.11 2.73
CA GLN A 3 -5.45 8.40 2.04
C GLN A 3 -5.52 9.79 1.39
N ILE A 4 -4.51 10.64 1.61
CA ILE A 4 -4.50 12.05 1.16
C ILE A 4 -3.40 12.37 0.14
N SER A 5 -2.57 11.39 -0.21
CA SER A 5 -1.50 11.58 -1.18
C SER A 5 -2.05 11.97 -2.55
N ALA A 6 -1.45 12.98 -3.18
CA ALA A 6 -1.79 13.39 -4.55
C ALA A 6 -1.54 12.28 -5.59
N ARG A 7 -0.75 11.25 -5.24
CA ARG A 7 -0.51 10.08 -6.09
C ARG A 7 -1.72 9.15 -6.22
N GLY A 8 -2.78 9.35 -5.44
CA GLY A 8 -3.94 8.47 -5.41
C GLY A 8 -3.63 7.13 -4.73
N GLY A 9 -4.59 6.20 -4.83
CA GLY A 9 -4.56 4.89 -4.18
C GLY A 9 -5.54 4.77 -3.02
N GLU A 10 -6.07 3.56 -2.85
CA GLU A 10 -7.02 3.22 -1.80
C GLU A 10 -6.31 2.49 -0.65
N LEU A 11 -6.64 2.89 0.58
CA LEU A 11 -6.14 2.29 1.82
C LEU A 11 -7.32 1.73 2.61
N PHE A 12 -7.31 0.42 2.82
CA PHE A 12 -8.24 -0.28 3.71
C PHE A 12 -7.64 -0.33 5.12
N CYS A 13 -8.46 -0.08 6.14
CA CYS A 13 -8.04 -0.16 7.53
C CYS A 13 -9.09 -0.88 8.35
N GLU A 14 -8.66 -1.86 9.14
CA GLU A 14 -9.51 -2.61 10.06
C GLU A 14 -8.85 -2.68 11.43
N LEU A 15 -9.59 -2.35 12.50
CA LEU A 15 -9.12 -2.49 13.86
C LEU A 15 -9.46 -3.90 14.37
N GLN A 16 -8.44 -4.66 14.77
CA GLN A 16 -8.56 -6.00 15.35
C GLN A 16 -7.91 -6.02 16.73
N GLY A 17 -8.73 -5.78 17.75
CA GLY A 17 -8.27 -5.64 19.14
C GLY A 17 -7.26 -4.50 19.26
N ASP A 18 -6.04 -4.84 19.69
CA ASP A 18 -4.96 -3.87 19.93
C ASP A 18 -4.11 -3.58 18.67
N ARG A 19 -4.49 -4.11 17.50
CA ARG A 19 -3.75 -3.94 16.24
C ARG A 19 -4.66 -3.45 15.12
N THR A 20 -4.10 -2.66 14.21
CA THR A 20 -4.78 -2.23 12.99
C THR A 20 -4.18 -2.95 11.79
N LEU A 21 -5.01 -3.65 11.03
CA LEU A 21 -4.64 -4.19 9.73
C LEU A 21 -4.74 -3.10 8.67
N LEU A 22 -3.75 -3.06 7.78
CA LEU A 22 -3.69 -2.15 6.64
C LEU A 22 -3.63 -2.98 5.36
N GLY A 23 -4.49 -2.62 4.41
CA GLY A 23 -4.55 -3.26 3.09
C GLY A 23 -4.60 -2.22 1.98
N GLY A 24 -4.22 -2.63 0.78
CA GLY A 24 -4.26 -1.81 -0.42
C GLY A 24 -3.82 -2.60 -1.64
N TYR A 25 -3.74 -1.95 -2.79
CA TYR A 25 -3.34 -2.56 -4.05
C TYR A 25 -1.86 -2.31 -4.36
N ALA A 26 -1.21 -3.29 -4.98
CA ALA A 26 0.17 -3.18 -5.45
C ALA A 26 0.24 -3.46 -6.96
N HIS A 27 1.09 -2.71 -7.65
CA HIS A 27 1.37 -2.91 -9.07
C HIS A 27 2.88 -3.03 -9.29
N VAL A 28 3.27 -3.99 -10.12
CA VAL A 28 4.66 -4.11 -10.57
C VAL A 28 4.91 -3.02 -11.61
N PHE A 29 5.77 -2.05 -11.27
CA PHE A 29 6.16 -0.99 -12.20
C PHE A 29 7.26 -1.44 -13.17
N LEU A 30 8.27 -2.15 -12.64
CA LEU A 30 9.40 -2.62 -13.42
C LEU A 30 9.86 -3.99 -12.94
N ARG A 31 10.31 -4.82 -13.87
CA ARG A 31 11.02 -6.06 -13.62
C ARG A 31 12.27 -6.11 -14.48
N GLY A 32 13.41 -6.42 -13.89
CA GLY A 32 14.69 -6.47 -14.59
C GLY A 32 15.81 -6.98 -13.70
N THR A 33 17.03 -6.93 -14.22
CA THR A 33 18.27 -7.27 -13.52
C THR A 33 19.16 -6.03 -13.40
N ILE A 34 19.82 -5.91 -12.26
CA ILE A 34 20.80 -4.85 -11.98
C ILE A 34 22.16 -5.54 -11.84
N ALA A 35 23.18 -5.03 -12.54
CA ALA A 35 24.56 -5.50 -12.47
C ALA A 35 25.46 -4.38 -11.94
N LEU A 36 26.58 -4.77 -11.34
CA LEU A 36 27.55 -3.87 -10.70
C LEU A 36 28.48 -3.19 -11.74
#